data_AF-A0A964PDG4-F1
#
_entry.id   AF-A0A964PDG4-F1
#
_cell.length_a   1.000
_cell.length_b   1.000
_cell.length_c   1.000
_cell.angle_alpha   90.00
_cell.angle_beta   90.00
_cell.angle_gamma   90.00
#
_symmetry.space_group_name_H-M   'P 1'
#
loop_
_entity.id
_entity.type
_entity.pdbx_description
1 polymer ?
#
loop_
_entity_poly.entity_id
_entity_poly.type
_entity_poly.pdbx_seq_one_letter_code
_entity_poly.pdbx_strand_id
1 'polypeptide(L)' 'MEWQVVAALVDGELMAEQSRAKPNPTVEVRECLPDGTEFKAVWSLLRQSGVAKLVTVHFFDGD' A
#
# COMPACT_ATOMS: atom_id res chain seq x y z
N MET A 1 -4.54 -16.00 10.40
CA MET A 1 -4.84 -14.89 9.46
C MET A 1 -3.79 -13.81 9.69
N GLU A 2 -2.52 -14.10 9.38
CA GLU A 2 -1.38 -13.21 9.71
C GLU A 2 -0.38 -13.04 8.55
N TRP A 3 -0.61 -13.68 7.39
CA TRP A 3 0.44 -13.82 6.37
C TRP A 3 0.13 -13.18 5.00
N GLN A 4 -1.06 -12.61 4.81
CA GLN A 4 -1.44 -12.05 3.50
C GLN A 4 -1.03 -10.60 3.29
N VAL A 5 -0.58 -9.87 4.32
CA VAL A 5 -0.22 -8.44 4.20
C VAL A 5 1.24 -8.23 3.78
N VAL A 6 2.13 -9.19 4.04
CA VAL A 6 3.58 -9.00 3.83
C VAL A 6 4.05 -9.43 2.44
N ALA A 7 3.37 -10.41 1.81
CA ALA A 7 3.75 -10.89 0.48
C ALA A 7 3.49 -9.86 -0.63
N ALA A 8 2.44 -9.05 -0.48
CA ALA A 8 1.97 -8.17 -1.53
C ALA A 8 2.92 -6.99 -1.84
N LEU A 9 3.70 -6.54 -0.86
CA LEU A 9 4.68 -5.46 -1.04
C LEU A 9 5.93 -5.89 -1.83
N VAL A 10 6.29 -7.18 -1.85
CA VAL A 10 7.50 -7.65 -2.54
C VAL A 10 7.32 -7.59 -4.06
N ASP A 11 6.11 -7.90 -4.53
CA ASP A 11 5.74 -7.84 -5.95
C ASP A 11 4.94 -6.56 -6.30
N GLY A 12 4.79 -5.65 -5.34
CA GLY A 12 3.99 -4.44 -5.48
C GLY A 12 4.67 -3.39 -6.38
N GLU A 13 3.87 -2.74 -7.22
CA GLU A 13 4.33 -1.67 -8.10
C GLU A 13 4.05 -0.30 -7.47
N LEU A 14 5.09 0.53 -7.28
CA LEU A 14 4.92 1.90 -6.80
C LEU A 14 4.16 2.74 -7.84
N MET A 15 2.93 3.13 -7.53
CA MET A 15 2.12 3.98 -8.39
C MET A 15 2.41 5.47 -8.16
N ALA A 16 2.52 5.87 -6.88
CA ALA A 16 2.74 7.25 -6.51
C ALA A 16 3.51 7.36 -5.18
N GLU A 17 4.36 8.39 -5.08
CA GLU A 17 5.05 8.75 -3.86
C GLU A 17 4.78 10.21 -3.51
N GLN A 18 4.35 10.46 -2.28
CA GLN A 18 4.15 11.79 -1.72
C GLN A 18 5.05 11.99 -0.50
N SER A 19 6.35 12.10 -0.75
CA SER A 19 7.40 12.20 0.30
C SER A 19 7.26 13.40 1.24
N ARG A 20 6.50 14.43 0.84
CA ARG A 20 6.25 15.66 1.59
C ARG A 20 4.81 15.80 2.10
N ALA A 21 3.98 14.77 1.93
CA ALA A 21 2.62 14.78 2.45
C ALA A 21 2.63 15.03 3.98
N LYS A 22 1.62 15.77 4.44
CA LYS A 22 1.38 16.02 5.87
C LYS A 22 0.12 15.24 6.28
N PRO A 23 0.10 14.63 7.48
CA PRO A 23 1.12 14.69 8.52
C PRO A 23 2.34 13.80 8.27
N ASN A 24 2.20 12.78 7.42
CA ASN A 24 3.23 11.78 7.17
C ASN A 24 3.38 11.55 5.66
N PRO A 25 4.59 11.22 5.18
CA PRO A 25 4.79 10.73 3.83
C PRO A 25 3.90 9.54 3.53
N THR A 26 3.49 9.42 2.27
CA THR A 26 2.65 8.32 1.79
C THR A 26 3.17 7.77 0.48
N VAL A 27 2.92 6.48 0.25
CA VAL A 27 3.10 5.82 -1.03
C VAL A 27 1.81 5.08 -1.39
N GLU A 28 1.53 5.02 -2.68
CA GLU A 28 0.45 4.22 -3.26
C GLU A 28 1.10 3.09 -4.04
N VAL A 29 0.73 1.86 -3.72
CA VAL A 29 1.30 0.65 -4.30
C VAL A 29 0.17 -0.16 -4.92
N ARG A 30 0.34 -0.58 -6.18
CA ARG A 30 -0.52 -1.56 -6.83
C ARG A 30 -0.04 -2.95 -6.43
N GLU A 31 -0.97 -3.75 -5.94
CA GLU A 31 -0.73 -5.10 -5.45
C GLU A 31 -1.77 -6.04 -6.05
N CYS A 32 -1.46 -7.34 -6.09
CA CYS A 32 -2.35 -8.37 -6.60
C CYS A 32 -2.68 -9.38 -5.51
N LEU A 33 -3.96 -9.72 -5.38
CA LEU A 33 -4.40 -10.87 -4.60
C LEU A 33 -4.03 -12.18 -5.33
N PRO A 34 -3.98 -13.33 -4.62
CA PRO A 34 -3.67 -14.61 -5.24
C PRO A 34 -4.62 -15.05 -6.36
N ASP A 35 -5.83 -14.49 -6.41
CA ASP A 35 -6.82 -14.74 -7.47
C ASP A 35 -6.62 -13.84 -8.70
N GLY A 36 -5.59 -12.98 -8.70
CA GLY A 36 -5.29 -12.04 -9.77
C GLY A 36 -6.01 -10.69 -9.64
N THR A 37 -6.85 -10.50 -8.62
CA THR A 37 -7.53 -9.22 -8.39
C THR A 37 -6.52 -8.15 -8.00
N GLU A 38 -6.47 -7.06 -8.77
CA GLU A 38 -5.61 -5.92 -8.49
C GLU A 38 -6.27 -4.96 -7.50
N PHE A 39 -5.46 -4.38 -6.63
CA PHE A 39 -5.90 -3.32 -5.72
C PHE A 39 -4.78 -2.33 -5.46
N LYS A 40 -5.16 -1.16 -4.95
CA LYS A 40 -4.24 -0.11 -4.52
C LYS A 40 -4.15 -0.07 -3.00
N ALA A 41 -2.98 -0.35 -2.45
CA ALA A 41 -2.66 -0.13 -1.05
C ALA A 41 -2.05 1.27 -0.86
N VAL A 42 -2.56 2.01 0.14
CA VAL A 42 -1.98 3.30 0.54
C VAL A 42 -1.27 3.12 1.86
N TRP A 43 0.05 3.33 1.85
CA TRP A 43 0.91 3.21 3.03
C TRP A 43 1.38 4.59 3.48
N SER A 44 1.50 4.78 4.79
CA SER A 44 2.04 6.00 5.38
C SER A 44 3.23 5.68 6.29
N LEU A 45 4.34 6.40 6.09
CA LEU A 45 5.51 6.27 6.95
C LEU A 45 5.31 7.11 8.22
N LEU A 46 5.10 6.44 9.35
CA LEU A 46 5.07 7.07 10.66
C LEU A 46 6.50 7.46 11.06
N ARG A 47 6.88 8.72 10.83
CA ARG A 47 8.26 9.19 11.01
C ARG A 47 8.84 8.94 12.40
N GLN A 48 8.03 9.01 13.44
CA GLN A 48 8.48 8.83 14.82
C GLN A 48 8.92 7.39 15.12
N SER A 49 8.25 6.40 14.54
CA SER A 49 8.54 4.98 14.77
C SER A 49 9.33 4.33 13.64
N GLY A 50 9.44 4.99 12.49
CA GLY A 50 10.06 4.42 11.29
C GLY A 50 9.25 3.28 10.66
N VAL A 51 7.97 3.16 10.99
CA VAL A 51 7.09 2.07 10.53
C VAL A 51 6.20 2.55 9.39
N ALA A 52 6.06 1.73 8.34
CA ALA A 52 5.02 1.89 7.34
C ALA A 52 3.69 1.34 7.86
N LYS A 53 2.67 2.17 7.91
CA LYS A 53 1.31 1.81 8.31
C LYS A 53 0.41 1.74 7.07
N LEU A 54 -0.30 0.62 6.90
CA LEU A 54 -1.38 0.54 5.91
C LEU A 54 -2.51 1.47 6.35
N VAL A 55 -2.82 2.46 5.51
CA VAL A 55 -3.86 3.46 5.79
C VAL A 55 -5.20 2.99 5.24
N THR A 56 -5.21 2.52 4.00
CA THR A 56 -6.41 2.07 3.31
C THR A 56 -6.04 1.19 2.12
N VAL A 57 -7.00 0.40 1.66
CA VAL A 57 -6.96 -0.40 0.44
C VAL A 57 -8.16 0.00 -0.42
N HIS A 58 -7.91 0.28 -1.70
CA HIS A 58 -8.95 0.51 -2.68
C HIS A 58 -8.89 -0.59 -3.72
N PHE A 59 -9.97 -1.32 -3.90
CA PHE A 59 -10.14 -2.16 -5.08
C PHE A 59 -10.44 -1.24 -6.26
N PHE A 60 -9.84 -1.53 -7.41
CA PHE A 60 -10.23 -0.86 -8.64
C PHE A 60 -11.66 -1.29 -8.99
N ASP A 61 -12.48 -0.36 -9.45
CA ASP A 61 -13.80 -0.73 -9.98
C ASP A 61 -13.60 -1.68 -11.17
N GLY A 62 -14.31 -2.80 -11.16
CA GLY A 62 -14.41 -3.66 -12.34
C GLY A 62 -15.28 -2.99 -13.39
N ASP A 63 -14.93 -3.15 -14.67
CA ASP A 63 -15.83 -2.83 -15.79
C ASP A 63 -17.20 -3.53 -15.68
#